data_AF-A0A2E3V1E1-F1
#
_entry.id   AF-A0A2E3V1E1-F1
#
_cell.length_a   1.000
_cell.length_b   1.000
_cell.length_c   1.000
_cell.angle_alpha   90.00
_cell.angle_beta   90.00
_cell.angle_gamma   90.00
#
_symmetry.space_group_name_H-M   'P 1'
#
loop_
_entity.id
_entity.type
_entity.pdbx_description
1 polymer ?
#
loop_
_entity_poly.entity_id
_entity_poly.type
_entity_poly.pdbx_seq_one_letter_code
_entity_poly.pdbx_strand_id
1 'polypeptide(L)'
;MISAPNQFNSVLVANRGEIAVRILKAARESGLKGIAIYSDSDKNSLHVETADESVHLPGKTLSETYLNMELIISAAKESGAQAIHPGYGFLSERANFAKLVKDSGLIWIGPSPEAIETMGDKISARRRMIESDVPIIPGEELAIESGSNPLGVLATSAARVGYPLLVKASAGGGGKGMRAVFEPKMLRTEYEAAAREASAAFGDGTVYVERLLTGSRHVEIQVLCDQYGNSIHLNERDCSLQRRHQKVIEEAPSPAVTPEIRNNMGQAAIRAANAVNYEGAGTVEFLLTSKGEFFFLEMNTRLQVEHPVTELITGIDLVQKQFEVAAGIPLNISQNDIGITGHSIEARIYAEDVSKGFLPAIGKLSMWRPPSTPGVRMDSGFREGDEVTIDFDPMLAKLIVHAPTRDAALRRLDNALSEFVVLGVTTNVGFLRQVSKSEVFSNGLVTTDYLDNISLEDFNEPEISESILISIAAAASRLGLDRNIISGNSEVVDEYSGHSGDPFKTLTRTYP
;
A
#
# COMPACT_ATOMS: atom_id res chain seq x y z
N MET A 1 -26.24 7.00 -8.14
CA MET A 1 -26.12 5.91 -9.15
C MET A 1 -27.34 5.78 -10.07
N ILE A 2 -28.59 5.75 -9.58
CA ILE A 2 -29.79 5.43 -10.40
C ILE A 2 -30.04 6.38 -11.59
N SER A 3 -29.56 7.62 -11.54
CA SER A 3 -29.67 8.61 -12.62
C SER A 3 -28.31 8.98 -13.24
N ALA A 4 -27.28 8.17 -13.01
CA ALA A 4 -25.93 8.46 -13.48
C ALA A 4 -25.82 8.18 -15.00
N PRO A 5 -25.01 8.95 -15.74
CA PRO A 5 -24.81 8.73 -17.19
C PRO A 5 -24.38 7.30 -17.53
N ASN A 6 -23.45 6.74 -16.77
CA ASN A 6 -22.95 5.37 -16.91
C ASN A 6 -23.44 4.53 -15.73
N GLN A 7 -24.72 4.21 -15.71
CA GLN A 7 -25.30 3.46 -14.59
C GLN A 7 -24.75 2.03 -14.52
N PHE A 8 -24.24 1.65 -13.34
CA PHE A 8 -23.97 0.27 -12.98
C PHE A 8 -24.52 -0.05 -11.58
N ASN A 9 -24.77 -1.33 -11.31
CA ASN A 9 -25.27 -1.83 -10.04
C ASN A 9 -24.40 -2.93 -9.44
N SER A 10 -23.31 -3.32 -10.10
CA SER A 10 -22.41 -4.38 -9.67
C SER A 10 -20.97 -4.06 -10.01
N VAL A 11 -20.07 -4.40 -9.09
CA VAL A 11 -18.63 -4.17 -9.21
C VAL A 11 -17.89 -5.46 -8.88
N LEU A 12 -17.11 -5.95 -9.84
CA LEU A 12 -16.11 -6.97 -9.58
C LEU A 12 -14.82 -6.30 -9.11
N VAL A 13 -14.31 -6.75 -7.98
CA VAL A 13 -13.03 -6.27 -7.45
C VAL A 13 -11.92 -7.19 -7.92
N ALA A 14 -11.11 -6.70 -8.87
CA ALA A 14 -9.99 -7.45 -9.45
C ALA A 14 -8.75 -7.40 -8.55
N ASN A 15 -8.94 -7.75 -7.27
CA ASN A 15 -7.92 -7.69 -6.23
C ASN A 15 -8.28 -8.64 -5.07
N ARG A 16 -7.46 -8.66 -4.02
CA ARG A 16 -7.62 -9.48 -2.81
C ARG A 16 -7.29 -8.71 -1.53
N GLY A 17 -7.43 -9.35 -0.38
CA GLY A 17 -6.97 -8.81 0.90
C GLY A 17 -7.70 -7.53 1.31
N GLU A 18 -7.01 -6.63 2.01
CA GLU A 18 -7.63 -5.46 2.64
C GLU A 18 -8.34 -4.55 1.63
N ILE A 19 -7.70 -4.29 0.48
CA ILE A 19 -8.26 -3.38 -0.52
C ILE A 19 -9.53 -3.95 -1.15
N ALA A 20 -9.60 -5.27 -1.32
CA ALA A 20 -10.82 -5.91 -1.77
C ALA A 20 -11.94 -5.74 -0.73
N VAL A 21 -11.64 -5.95 0.56
CA VAL A 21 -12.60 -5.70 1.65
C VAL A 21 -13.06 -4.24 1.67
N ARG A 22 -12.15 -3.27 1.53
CA ARG A 22 -12.44 -1.83 1.47
C ARG A 22 -13.40 -1.48 0.34
N ILE A 23 -13.14 -1.99 -0.86
CA ILE A 23 -13.96 -1.73 -2.05
C ILE A 23 -15.33 -2.42 -1.95
N LEU A 24 -15.38 -3.66 -1.47
CA LEU A 24 -16.63 -4.40 -1.29
C LEU A 24 -17.55 -3.73 -0.24
N LYS A 25 -16.98 -3.23 0.86
CA LYS A 25 -17.72 -2.44 1.86
C LYS A 25 -18.26 -1.14 1.25
N ALA A 26 -17.44 -0.43 0.49
CA ALA A 26 -17.88 0.78 -0.22
C ALA A 26 -19.02 0.46 -1.18
N ALA A 27 -18.89 -0.60 -1.99
CA ALA A 27 -19.91 -1.02 -2.94
C ALA A 27 -21.25 -1.27 -2.23
N ARG A 28 -21.24 -2.00 -1.11
CA ARG A 28 -22.43 -2.25 -0.29
C ARG A 28 -23.07 -0.95 0.22
N GLU A 29 -22.28 -0.01 0.71
CA GLU A 29 -22.76 1.31 1.15
C GLU A 29 -23.39 2.13 0.00
N SER A 30 -22.85 2.00 -1.21
CA SER A 30 -23.40 2.63 -2.42
C SER A 30 -24.66 1.91 -2.96
N GLY A 31 -25.06 0.79 -2.35
CA GLY A 31 -26.14 -0.07 -2.85
C GLY A 31 -25.78 -0.88 -4.11
N LEU A 32 -24.49 -1.10 -4.35
CA LEU A 32 -23.95 -1.90 -5.44
C LEU A 32 -23.67 -3.33 -4.95
N LYS A 33 -23.89 -4.30 -5.83
CA LYS A 33 -23.48 -5.70 -5.61
C LYS A 33 -21.96 -5.82 -5.74
N GLY A 34 -21.28 -6.19 -4.66
CA GLY A 34 -19.84 -6.43 -4.65
C GLY A 34 -19.50 -7.88 -5.01
N ILE A 35 -18.62 -8.08 -5.98
CA ILE A 35 -18.20 -9.40 -6.47
C ILE A 35 -16.70 -9.58 -6.23
N ALA A 36 -16.31 -10.61 -5.49
CA ALA A 36 -14.92 -10.99 -5.29
C ALA A 36 -14.44 -11.99 -6.35
N ILE A 37 -13.14 -11.98 -6.65
CA ILE A 37 -12.46 -13.10 -7.29
C ILE A 37 -11.47 -13.73 -6.30
N TYR A 38 -11.21 -15.03 -6.43
CA TYR A 38 -10.29 -15.71 -5.53
C TYR A 38 -9.56 -16.88 -6.21
N SER A 39 -8.31 -17.12 -5.82
CA SER A 39 -7.59 -18.38 -6.11
C SER A 39 -7.83 -19.41 -5.00
N ASP A 40 -7.38 -20.65 -5.20
CA ASP A 40 -7.50 -21.72 -4.19
C ASP A 40 -6.95 -21.30 -2.80
N SER A 41 -5.82 -20.59 -2.76
CA SER A 41 -5.22 -20.08 -1.51
C SER A 41 -6.09 -19.05 -0.78
N ASP A 42 -6.99 -18.37 -1.50
CA ASP A 42 -7.86 -17.32 -0.95
C ASP A 42 -9.30 -17.79 -0.70
N LYS A 43 -9.61 -19.08 -0.89
CA LYS A 43 -10.98 -19.59 -0.80
C LYS A 43 -11.72 -19.21 0.49
N ASN A 44 -11.00 -19.08 1.60
CA ASN A 44 -11.55 -18.74 2.90
C ASN A 44 -11.15 -17.33 3.38
N SER A 45 -10.57 -16.50 2.51
CA SER A 45 -10.10 -15.15 2.84
C SER A 45 -11.26 -14.20 3.14
N LEU A 46 -10.99 -13.18 3.96
CA LEU A 46 -12.00 -12.23 4.42
C LEU A 46 -12.73 -11.49 3.28
N HIS A 47 -12.04 -11.20 2.17
CA HIS A 47 -12.68 -10.50 1.04
C HIS A 47 -13.72 -11.37 0.32
N VAL A 48 -13.52 -12.70 0.29
CA VAL A 48 -14.49 -13.65 -0.28
C VAL A 48 -15.76 -13.68 0.56
N GLU A 49 -15.63 -13.71 1.89
CA GLU A 49 -16.78 -13.64 2.80
C GLU A 49 -17.48 -12.27 2.77
N THR A 50 -16.71 -11.20 2.55
CA THR A 50 -17.26 -9.84 2.52
C THR A 50 -18.14 -9.60 1.31
N ALA A 51 -17.84 -10.25 0.17
CA ALA A 51 -18.55 -10.04 -1.08
C ALA A 51 -19.96 -10.63 -1.08
N ASP A 52 -20.84 -10.08 -1.93
CA ASP A 52 -22.19 -10.60 -2.11
C ASP A 52 -22.19 -11.84 -3.04
N GLU A 53 -21.18 -11.92 -3.92
CA GLU A 53 -20.88 -13.08 -4.77
C GLU A 53 -19.36 -13.22 -4.94
N SER A 54 -18.89 -14.44 -5.23
CA SER A 54 -17.47 -14.70 -5.47
C SER A 54 -17.26 -15.66 -6.63
N VAL A 55 -16.29 -15.39 -7.49
CA VAL A 55 -15.91 -16.23 -8.63
C VAL A 55 -14.53 -16.84 -8.42
N HIS A 56 -14.41 -18.16 -8.61
CA HIS A 56 -13.14 -18.87 -8.49
C HIS A 56 -12.29 -18.68 -9.74
N LEU A 57 -11.00 -18.36 -9.55
CA LEU A 57 -9.98 -18.29 -10.58
C LEU A 57 -9.16 -19.58 -10.58
N PRO A 58 -9.37 -20.49 -11.56
CA PRO A 58 -8.54 -21.69 -11.66
C PRO A 58 -7.08 -21.32 -11.96
N GLY A 59 -6.15 -21.85 -11.16
CA GLY A 59 -4.72 -21.64 -11.35
C GLY A 59 -3.95 -21.74 -10.05
N LYS A 60 -2.63 -21.92 -10.12
CA LYS A 60 -1.77 -22.01 -8.93
C LYS A 60 -0.90 -20.79 -8.74
N THR A 61 -0.56 -20.11 -9.83
CA THR A 61 0.32 -18.94 -9.82
C THR A 61 -0.46 -17.65 -9.97
N LEU A 62 0.15 -16.52 -9.59
CA LEU A 62 -0.43 -15.19 -9.83
C LEU A 62 -0.68 -14.93 -11.32
N SER A 63 0.24 -15.37 -12.19
CA SER A 63 0.13 -15.25 -13.65
C SER A 63 -1.06 -16.01 -14.23
N GLU A 64 -1.46 -17.11 -13.61
CA GLU A 64 -2.64 -17.89 -14.01
C GLU A 64 -3.94 -17.31 -13.43
N THR A 65 -3.86 -16.56 -12.32
CA THR A 65 -5.00 -16.06 -11.53
C THR A 65 -5.11 -14.53 -11.55
N TYR A 66 -4.64 -13.84 -10.51
CA TYR A 66 -4.82 -12.38 -10.31
C TYR A 66 -4.13 -11.48 -11.34
N LEU A 67 -3.21 -12.03 -12.15
CA LEU A 67 -2.56 -11.33 -13.26
C LEU A 67 -3.07 -11.79 -14.64
N ASN A 68 -4.04 -12.69 -14.67
CA ASN A 68 -4.63 -13.21 -15.91
C ASN A 68 -5.83 -12.37 -16.33
N MET A 69 -5.58 -11.42 -17.22
CA MET A 69 -6.57 -10.46 -17.71
C MET A 69 -7.81 -11.14 -18.32
N GLU A 70 -7.61 -12.13 -19.20
CA GLU A 70 -8.71 -12.82 -19.88
C GLU A 70 -9.58 -13.63 -18.92
N LEU A 71 -8.95 -14.25 -17.92
CA LEU A 71 -9.67 -14.99 -16.89
C LEU A 71 -10.53 -14.06 -16.03
N ILE A 72 -10.01 -12.89 -15.66
CA ILE A 72 -10.77 -11.90 -14.88
C ILE A 72 -11.94 -11.33 -15.68
N ILE A 73 -11.76 -11.06 -16.98
CA ILE A 73 -12.85 -10.64 -17.86
C ILE A 73 -13.92 -11.73 -17.97
N SER A 74 -13.51 -13.00 -18.06
CA SER A 74 -14.44 -14.12 -18.09
C SER A 74 -15.24 -14.22 -16.78
N ALA A 75 -14.58 -14.08 -15.63
CA ALA A 75 -15.23 -14.05 -14.32
C ALA A 75 -16.22 -12.87 -14.18
N ALA A 76 -15.88 -11.69 -14.71
CA ALA A 76 -16.79 -10.54 -14.72
C ALA A 76 -18.05 -10.80 -15.56
N LYS A 77 -17.88 -11.42 -16.74
CA LYS A 77 -19.00 -11.78 -17.61
C LYS A 77 -19.90 -12.85 -17.00
N GLU A 78 -19.30 -13.88 -16.37
CA GLU A 78 -20.03 -14.96 -15.72
C GLU A 78 -20.89 -14.48 -14.55
N SER A 79 -20.32 -13.62 -13.69
CA SER A 79 -21.02 -13.05 -12.53
C SER A 79 -22.01 -11.91 -12.87
N GLY A 80 -22.02 -11.47 -14.13
CA GLY A 80 -22.82 -10.33 -14.59
C GLY A 80 -22.34 -8.98 -14.05
N ALA A 81 -21.07 -8.87 -13.65
CA ALA A 81 -20.47 -7.62 -13.22
C ALA A 81 -20.54 -6.58 -14.35
N GLN A 82 -20.82 -5.32 -14.00
CA GLN A 82 -20.91 -4.22 -14.96
C GLN A 82 -19.69 -3.29 -14.90
N ALA A 83 -18.97 -3.30 -13.78
CA ALA A 83 -17.75 -2.53 -13.60
C ALA A 83 -16.65 -3.39 -12.94
N ILE A 84 -15.40 -3.04 -13.20
CA ILE A 84 -14.23 -3.61 -12.55
C ILE A 84 -13.47 -2.52 -11.81
N HIS A 85 -13.28 -2.74 -10.51
CA HIS A 85 -12.36 -1.93 -9.71
C HIS A 85 -11.06 -2.73 -9.47
N PRO A 86 -9.89 -2.22 -9.88
CA PRO A 86 -8.65 -2.99 -9.79
C PRO A 86 -7.95 -2.92 -8.42
N GLY A 87 -8.48 -2.16 -7.44
CA GLY A 87 -7.75 -1.80 -6.23
C GLY A 87 -6.39 -1.15 -6.54
N TYR A 88 -5.34 -1.65 -5.89
CA TYR A 88 -3.95 -1.28 -6.13
C TYR A 88 -3.05 -2.52 -6.27
N GLY A 89 -1.92 -2.38 -6.95
CA GLY A 89 -1.08 -3.53 -7.31
C GLY A 89 -1.75 -4.42 -8.38
N PHE A 90 -1.19 -5.61 -8.62
CA PHE A 90 -1.65 -6.52 -9.68
C PHE A 90 -1.79 -5.83 -11.05
N LEU A 91 -3.03 -5.66 -11.51
CA LEU A 91 -3.37 -5.13 -12.83
C LEU A 91 -3.85 -3.67 -12.79
N SER A 92 -3.82 -3.01 -11.63
CA SER A 92 -4.34 -1.64 -11.47
C SER A 92 -3.66 -0.58 -12.33
N GLU A 93 -2.40 -0.80 -12.69
CA GLU A 93 -1.60 0.11 -13.52
C GLU A 93 -1.22 -0.56 -14.86
N ARG A 94 -2.07 -1.47 -15.34
CA ARG A 94 -1.88 -2.16 -16.62
C ARG A 94 -2.81 -1.56 -17.66
N ALA A 95 -2.28 -0.67 -18.49
CA ALA A 95 -3.02 0.01 -19.56
C ALA A 95 -3.76 -0.96 -20.49
N ASN A 96 -3.12 -2.06 -20.85
CA ASN A 96 -3.73 -3.12 -21.65
C ASN A 96 -4.90 -3.83 -20.95
N PHE A 97 -4.87 -3.97 -19.62
CA PHE A 97 -6.01 -4.50 -18.87
C PHE A 97 -7.17 -3.50 -18.84
N ALA A 98 -6.90 -2.23 -18.51
CA ALA A 98 -7.91 -1.17 -18.54
C ALA A 98 -8.58 -1.08 -19.92
N LYS A 99 -7.79 -1.19 -20.99
CA LYS A 99 -8.29 -1.26 -22.36
C LYS A 99 -9.17 -2.49 -22.61
N LEU A 100 -8.72 -3.67 -22.19
CA LEU A 100 -9.47 -4.91 -22.36
C LEU A 100 -10.82 -4.91 -21.61
N VAL A 101 -10.87 -4.31 -20.42
CA VAL A 101 -12.12 -4.10 -19.65
C VAL A 101 -13.10 -3.26 -20.47
N LYS A 102 -12.65 -2.12 -20.99
CA LYS A 102 -13.49 -1.22 -21.81
C LYS A 102 -13.92 -1.88 -23.12
N ASP A 103 -12.99 -2.54 -23.83
CA ASP A 103 -13.27 -3.24 -25.08
C ASP A 103 -14.22 -4.44 -24.87
N SER A 104 -14.34 -4.96 -23.64
CA SER A 104 -15.30 -5.99 -23.24
C SER A 104 -16.68 -5.45 -22.84
N GLY A 105 -16.91 -4.14 -22.94
CA GLY A 105 -18.18 -3.50 -22.57
C GLY A 105 -18.39 -3.32 -21.07
N LEU A 106 -17.33 -3.44 -20.26
CA LEU A 106 -17.35 -3.23 -18.81
C LEU A 106 -16.83 -1.82 -18.47
N ILE A 107 -17.30 -1.26 -17.37
CA ILE A 107 -16.80 0.01 -16.85
C ILE A 107 -15.48 -0.23 -16.12
N TRP A 108 -14.44 0.49 -16.52
CA TRP A 108 -13.17 0.55 -15.79
C TRP A 108 -13.24 1.63 -14.71
N ILE A 109 -13.06 1.26 -13.44
CA ILE A 109 -13.02 2.21 -12.33
C ILE A 109 -11.56 2.62 -12.08
N GLY A 110 -11.10 3.61 -12.85
CA GLY A 110 -9.73 4.13 -12.82
C GLY A 110 -9.47 5.07 -13.99
N PRO A 111 -8.24 5.58 -14.14
CA PRO A 111 -7.89 6.47 -15.24
C PRO A 111 -7.89 5.77 -16.59
N SER A 112 -7.85 6.55 -17.67
CA SER A 112 -7.81 6.04 -19.04
C SER A 112 -6.58 5.16 -19.30
N PRO A 113 -6.66 4.16 -20.20
CA PRO A 113 -5.51 3.37 -20.62
C PRO A 113 -4.32 4.23 -21.06
N GLU A 114 -4.59 5.34 -21.76
CA GLU A 114 -3.58 6.28 -22.25
C GLU A 114 -2.87 7.01 -21.11
N ALA A 115 -3.58 7.39 -20.06
CA ALA A 115 -2.99 7.99 -18.86
C ALA A 115 -2.12 6.98 -18.11
N ILE A 116 -2.59 5.73 -17.96
CA ILE A 116 -1.83 4.64 -17.33
C ILE A 116 -0.54 4.37 -18.12
N GLU A 117 -0.62 4.26 -19.45
CA GLU A 117 0.53 4.00 -20.31
C GLU A 117 1.55 5.15 -20.24
N THR A 118 1.06 6.40 -20.37
CA THR A 118 1.95 7.58 -20.35
C THR A 118 2.67 7.72 -19.01
N MET A 119 1.98 7.55 -17.89
CA MET A 119 2.57 7.73 -16.56
C MET A 119 3.35 6.50 -16.07
N GLY A 120 3.05 5.32 -16.62
CA GLY A 120 3.83 4.10 -16.37
C GLY A 120 5.19 4.08 -17.11
N ASP A 121 5.32 4.83 -18.20
CA ASP A 121 6.61 5.03 -18.89
C ASP A 121 7.36 6.24 -18.34
N LYS A 122 8.53 6.02 -17.72
CA LYS A 122 9.28 7.07 -17.03
C LYS A 122 9.71 8.22 -17.95
N ILE A 123 10.06 7.91 -19.20
CA ILE A 123 10.53 8.91 -20.16
C ILE A 123 9.35 9.79 -20.60
N SER A 124 8.25 9.16 -21.00
CA SER A 124 7.03 9.83 -21.41
C SER A 124 6.43 10.65 -20.28
N ALA A 125 6.38 10.10 -19.07
CA ALA A 125 5.96 10.81 -17.86
C ALA A 125 6.83 12.06 -17.62
N ARG A 126 8.16 11.90 -17.58
CA ARG A 126 9.10 13.01 -17.36
C ARG A 126 8.92 14.10 -18.41
N ARG A 127 8.87 13.74 -19.69
CA ARG A 127 8.67 14.69 -20.79
C ARG A 127 7.36 15.46 -20.63
N ARG A 128 6.28 14.76 -20.31
CA ARG A 128 4.96 15.38 -20.11
C ARG A 128 4.94 16.32 -18.90
N MET A 129 5.63 15.97 -17.82
CA MET A 129 5.76 16.83 -16.64
C MET A 129 6.54 18.13 -16.96
N ILE A 130 7.62 18.03 -17.75
CA ILE A 130 8.36 19.21 -18.24
C ILE A 130 7.46 20.10 -19.10
N GLU A 131 6.75 19.52 -20.07
CA GLU A 131 5.83 20.24 -20.97
C GLU A 131 4.68 20.92 -20.22
N SER A 132 4.39 20.49 -18.99
CA SER A 132 3.27 20.97 -18.16
C SER A 132 3.71 21.84 -16.97
N ASP A 133 4.95 22.33 -16.97
CA ASP A 133 5.54 23.16 -15.91
C ASP A 133 5.42 22.52 -14.51
N VAL A 134 5.55 21.19 -14.43
CA VAL A 134 5.65 20.47 -13.17
C VAL A 134 7.14 20.40 -12.79
N PRO A 135 7.54 20.85 -11.59
CA PRO A 135 8.95 20.78 -11.18
C PRO A 135 9.44 19.34 -11.22
N ILE A 136 10.51 19.07 -11.98
CA ILE A 136 11.16 17.75 -12.05
C ILE A 136 12.58 17.84 -11.50
N ILE A 137 13.13 16.71 -11.06
CA ILE A 137 14.53 16.66 -10.59
C ILE A 137 15.44 17.10 -11.74
N PRO A 138 16.31 18.11 -11.53
CA PRO A 138 17.26 18.54 -12.55
C PRO A 138 18.08 17.35 -13.05
N GLY A 139 18.02 17.10 -14.34
CA GLY A 139 18.64 15.94 -14.96
C GLY A 139 18.48 15.95 -16.45
N GLU A 140 19.37 15.23 -17.12
CA GLU A 140 19.48 15.16 -18.57
C GLU A 140 19.47 13.70 -19.03
N GLU A 141 18.68 13.43 -20.07
CA GLU A 141 18.68 12.16 -20.75
C GLU A 141 19.86 12.11 -21.73
N LEU A 142 20.58 10.99 -21.72
CA LEU A 142 21.74 10.78 -22.57
C LEU A 142 21.38 9.72 -23.61
N ALA A 143 20.92 10.16 -24.78
CA ALA A 143 20.86 9.31 -25.96
C ALA A 143 22.30 9.11 -26.48
N ILE A 144 22.91 7.98 -26.14
CA ILE A 144 24.27 7.65 -26.59
C ILE A 144 24.15 7.03 -27.97
N GLU A 145 24.36 7.83 -29.02
CA GLU A 145 24.41 7.33 -30.40
C GLU A 145 25.56 6.33 -30.58
N SER A 146 25.28 5.20 -31.24
CA SER A 146 26.25 4.17 -31.57
C SER A 146 27.43 4.75 -32.35
N GLY A 147 28.61 4.82 -31.70
CA GLY A 147 29.86 5.34 -32.28
C GLY A 147 30.35 6.67 -31.72
N SER A 148 29.58 7.34 -30.85
CA SER A 148 30.01 8.53 -30.10
C SER A 148 30.86 8.16 -28.87
N ASN A 149 31.70 9.08 -28.35
CA ASN A 149 32.41 8.89 -27.08
C ASN A 149 31.43 9.13 -25.91
N PRO A 150 30.87 8.07 -25.29
CA PRO A 150 29.76 8.20 -24.34
C PRO A 150 30.19 9.00 -23.09
N LEU A 151 31.46 8.88 -22.71
CA LEU A 151 32.02 9.53 -21.54
C LEU A 151 32.11 11.06 -21.67
N GLY A 152 32.36 11.59 -22.88
CA GLY A 152 32.48 13.03 -23.07
C GLY A 152 31.14 13.75 -22.90
N VAL A 153 30.08 13.16 -23.47
CA VAL A 153 28.71 13.68 -23.35
C VAL A 153 28.21 13.54 -21.91
N LEU A 154 28.45 12.38 -21.30
CA LEU A 154 28.13 12.11 -19.89
C LEU A 154 28.85 13.07 -18.93
N ALA A 155 30.15 13.35 -19.12
CA ALA A 155 30.89 14.27 -18.26
C ALA A 155 30.37 15.70 -18.37
N THR A 156 30.00 16.14 -19.57
CA THR A 156 29.42 17.48 -19.79
C THR A 156 28.07 17.61 -19.11
N SER A 157 27.23 16.58 -19.22
CA SER A 157 25.92 16.51 -18.60
C SER A 157 26.02 16.47 -17.07
N ALA A 158 26.88 15.61 -16.53
CA ALA A 158 27.17 15.52 -15.11
C ALA A 158 27.69 16.85 -14.52
N ALA A 159 28.49 17.60 -15.28
CA ALA A 159 28.97 18.92 -14.85
C ALA A 159 27.85 19.96 -14.77
N ARG A 160 26.83 19.88 -15.63
CA ARG A 160 25.64 20.77 -15.59
C ARG A 160 24.69 20.40 -14.46
N VAL A 161 24.43 19.10 -14.27
CA VAL A 161 23.59 18.59 -13.17
C VAL A 161 24.23 18.87 -11.80
N GLY A 162 25.56 18.73 -11.71
CA GLY A 162 26.32 18.90 -10.47
C GLY A 162 26.34 17.64 -9.59
N TYR A 163 27.33 17.55 -8.72
CA TYR A 163 27.51 16.43 -7.78
C TYR A 163 26.98 16.77 -6.38
N PRO A 164 26.46 15.79 -5.61
CA PRO A 164 26.29 14.39 -6.00
C PRO A 164 25.15 14.21 -7.01
N LEU A 165 25.30 13.23 -7.89
CA LEU A 165 24.32 12.88 -8.92
C LEU A 165 23.98 11.38 -8.86
N LEU A 166 22.91 11.02 -9.54
CA LEU A 166 22.39 9.67 -9.65
C LEU A 166 22.36 9.28 -11.13
N VAL A 167 23.04 8.20 -11.47
CA VAL A 167 22.93 7.55 -12.79
C VAL A 167 21.82 6.52 -12.70
N LYS A 168 20.82 6.59 -13.58
CA LYS A 168 19.68 5.66 -13.59
C LYS A 168 19.47 5.06 -14.98
N ALA A 169 19.12 3.78 -15.02
CA ALA A 169 18.65 3.12 -16.24
C ALA A 169 17.33 3.71 -16.74
N SER A 170 17.21 3.94 -18.06
CA SER A 170 16.00 4.50 -18.68
C SER A 170 14.82 3.52 -18.60
N ALA A 171 15.07 2.24 -18.88
CA ALA A 171 14.07 1.17 -18.88
C ALA A 171 13.88 0.46 -17.51
N GLY A 172 14.38 1.04 -16.41
CA GLY A 172 14.46 0.36 -15.11
C GLY A 172 13.37 0.75 -14.09
N GLY A 173 12.88 -0.23 -13.32
CA GLY A 173 11.99 -0.07 -12.16
C GLY A 173 12.51 -0.79 -10.91
N GLY A 174 12.02 -0.41 -9.72
CA GLY A 174 12.34 -1.10 -8.46
C GLY A 174 13.79 -0.95 -7.97
N GLY A 175 14.43 0.18 -8.27
CA GLY A 175 15.76 0.54 -7.76
C GLY A 175 16.97 -0.16 -8.40
N LYS A 176 16.75 -1.06 -9.36
CA LYS A 176 17.81 -1.71 -10.13
C LYS A 176 18.38 -0.76 -11.19
N GLY A 177 19.71 -0.78 -11.37
CA GLY A 177 20.40 0.09 -12.32
C GLY A 177 20.49 1.57 -11.89
N MET A 178 20.45 1.86 -10.59
CA MET A 178 20.68 3.20 -10.03
C MET A 178 22.02 3.25 -9.29
N ARG A 179 22.88 4.21 -9.59
CA ARG A 179 24.20 4.37 -8.97
C ARG A 179 24.46 5.82 -8.57
N ALA A 180 24.71 6.04 -7.29
CA ALA A 180 25.08 7.35 -6.76
C ALA A 180 26.54 7.67 -7.13
N VAL A 181 26.78 8.87 -7.63
CA VAL A 181 28.10 9.38 -7.98
C VAL A 181 28.35 10.64 -7.16
N PHE A 182 29.23 10.52 -6.17
CA PHE A 182 29.54 11.61 -5.24
C PHE A 182 30.63 12.56 -5.77
N GLU A 183 31.52 12.06 -6.62
CA GLU A 183 32.66 12.81 -7.12
C GLU A 183 32.91 12.53 -8.62
N PRO A 184 33.43 13.50 -9.40
CA PRO A 184 33.70 13.32 -10.83
C PRO A 184 34.56 12.10 -11.18
N LYS A 185 35.52 11.74 -10.34
CA LYS A 185 36.41 10.59 -10.55
C LYS A 185 35.68 9.24 -10.60
N MET A 186 34.49 9.16 -9.99
CA MET A 186 33.67 7.94 -9.90
C MET A 186 32.73 7.78 -11.10
N LEU A 187 32.48 8.86 -11.87
CA LEU A 187 31.45 8.90 -12.90
C LEU A 187 31.58 7.75 -13.90
N ARG A 188 32.80 7.49 -14.38
CA ARG A 188 33.06 6.43 -15.35
C ARG A 188 32.66 5.05 -14.83
N THR A 189 33.15 4.72 -13.64
CA THR A 189 32.98 3.40 -13.03
C THR A 189 31.52 3.13 -12.72
N GLU A 190 30.82 4.10 -12.15
CA GLU A 190 29.41 3.97 -11.79
C GLU A 190 28.50 3.91 -13.02
N TYR A 191 28.80 4.69 -14.06
CA TYR A 191 28.09 4.62 -15.34
C TYR A 191 28.27 3.23 -16.01
N GLU A 192 29.50 2.75 -16.13
CA GLU A 192 29.78 1.44 -16.74
C GLU A 192 29.13 0.29 -15.96
N ALA A 193 28.98 0.43 -14.64
CA ALA A 193 28.22 -0.51 -13.81
C ALA A 193 26.71 -0.41 -14.06
N ALA A 194 26.14 0.80 -14.03
CA ALA A 194 24.71 1.04 -14.25
C ALA A 194 24.27 0.57 -15.64
N ALA A 195 25.02 0.90 -16.70
CA ALA A 195 24.70 0.50 -18.06
C ALA A 195 24.74 -1.02 -18.25
N ARG A 196 25.73 -1.73 -17.66
CA ARG A 196 25.79 -3.19 -17.69
C ARG A 196 24.62 -3.83 -16.97
N GLU A 197 24.26 -3.30 -15.79
CA GLU A 197 23.11 -3.77 -15.02
C GLU A 197 21.80 -3.55 -15.79
N ALA A 198 21.65 -2.38 -16.43
CA ALA A 198 20.50 -2.03 -17.26
C ALA A 198 20.37 -2.95 -18.48
N SER A 199 21.45 -3.15 -19.24
CA SER A 199 21.45 -4.07 -20.39
C SER A 199 21.15 -5.51 -19.98
N ALA A 200 21.71 -5.99 -18.86
CA ALA A 200 21.46 -7.35 -18.38
C ALA A 200 20.03 -7.56 -17.87
N ALA A 201 19.44 -6.54 -17.24
CA ALA A 201 18.10 -6.63 -16.66
C ALA A 201 16.98 -6.30 -17.66
N PHE A 202 17.22 -5.38 -18.59
CA PHE A 202 16.17 -4.76 -19.41
C PHE A 202 16.47 -4.79 -20.92
N GLY A 203 17.62 -5.31 -21.35
CA GLY A 203 18.01 -5.37 -22.77
C GLY A 203 18.40 -4.00 -23.37
N ASP A 204 18.29 -2.92 -22.60
CA ASP A 204 18.63 -1.55 -22.97
C ASP A 204 19.62 -0.95 -21.96
N GLY A 205 20.77 -0.49 -22.45
CA GLY A 205 21.83 0.13 -21.65
C GLY A 205 21.70 1.64 -21.50
N THR A 206 20.63 2.25 -22.00
CA THR A 206 20.40 3.69 -21.93
C THR A 206 20.27 4.15 -20.48
N VAL A 207 20.95 5.23 -20.13
CA VAL A 207 20.93 5.82 -18.79
C VAL A 207 20.69 7.32 -18.86
N TYR A 208 20.12 7.88 -17.80
CA TYR A 208 20.01 9.32 -17.58
C TYR A 208 20.74 9.71 -16.30
N VAL A 209 21.15 10.97 -16.22
CA VAL A 209 21.77 11.55 -15.02
C VAL A 209 20.85 12.59 -14.41
N GLU A 210 20.69 12.53 -13.10
CA GLU A 210 19.91 13.50 -12.35
C GLU A 210 20.59 13.87 -11.04
N ARG A 211 20.22 15.00 -10.47
CA ARG A 211 20.74 15.43 -9.17
C ARG A 211 20.33 14.42 -8.10
N LEU A 212 21.29 13.95 -7.30
CA LEU A 212 20.99 13.11 -6.15
C LEU A 212 20.47 14.01 -5.02
N LEU A 213 19.21 13.83 -4.65
CA LEU A 213 18.64 14.48 -3.48
C LEU A 213 18.94 13.61 -2.25
N THR A 214 19.68 14.17 -1.30
CA THR A 214 19.94 13.55 0.01
C THR A 214 19.08 14.19 1.09
N GLY A 215 18.69 13.41 2.10
CA GLY A 215 17.84 13.91 3.19
C GLY A 215 16.50 14.49 2.70
N SER A 216 15.97 13.94 1.62
CA SER A 216 14.67 14.34 1.07
C SER A 216 13.53 13.60 1.75
N ARG A 217 12.35 14.19 1.68
CA ARG A 217 11.08 13.61 2.11
C ARG A 217 10.31 13.12 0.90
N HIS A 218 9.57 12.04 1.09
CA HIS A 218 8.60 11.57 0.12
C HIS A 218 7.26 12.17 0.50
N VAL A 219 6.81 13.18 -0.26
CA VAL A 219 5.54 13.86 -0.04
C VAL A 219 4.70 13.74 -1.30
N GLU A 220 3.45 13.34 -1.14
CA GLU A 220 2.59 13.02 -2.26
C GLU A 220 1.24 13.72 -2.16
N ILE A 221 0.63 14.04 -3.30
CA ILE A 221 -0.62 14.78 -3.38
C ILE A 221 -1.70 13.88 -3.95
N GLN A 222 -2.79 13.71 -3.20
CA GLN A 222 -3.99 13.05 -3.70
C GLN A 222 -4.68 13.94 -4.72
N VAL A 223 -4.96 13.42 -5.91
CA VAL A 223 -5.81 14.07 -6.92
C VAL A 223 -7.08 13.27 -7.15
N LEU A 224 -8.15 13.99 -7.51
CA LEU A 224 -9.43 13.43 -7.92
C LEU A 224 -9.95 14.25 -9.11
N CYS A 225 -10.23 13.56 -10.22
CA CYS A 225 -10.63 14.17 -11.48
C CYS A 225 -11.92 13.54 -12.03
N ASP A 226 -12.81 14.33 -12.63
CA ASP A 226 -13.95 13.81 -13.38
C ASP A 226 -13.78 13.93 -14.90
N GLN A 227 -14.72 13.33 -15.64
CA GLN A 227 -14.75 13.33 -17.11
C GLN A 227 -15.11 14.70 -17.71
N TYR A 228 -15.44 15.70 -16.88
CA TYR A 228 -15.87 17.03 -17.30
C TYR A 228 -14.76 18.08 -17.18
N GLY A 229 -13.55 17.64 -16.81
CA GLY A 229 -12.38 18.49 -16.66
C GLY A 229 -12.25 19.15 -15.28
N ASN A 230 -13.08 18.76 -14.29
CA ASN A 230 -12.85 19.19 -12.92
C ASN A 230 -11.75 18.33 -12.30
N SER A 231 -10.75 19.00 -11.72
CA SER A 231 -9.62 18.37 -11.03
C SER A 231 -9.41 19.08 -9.70
N ILE A 232 -9.40 18.32 -8.60
CA ILE A 232 -9.13 18.82 -7.25
C ILE A 232 -8.02 18.00 -6.59
N HIS A 233 -7.29 18.63 -5.65
CA HIS A 233 -6.33 17.95 -4.80
C HIS A 233 -6.85 17.87 -3.37
N LEU A 234 -6.62 16.74 -2.71
CA LEU A 234 -7.07 16.46 -1.33
C LEU A 234 -5.92 16.56 -0.33
N ASN A 235 -5.14 17.63 -0.47
CA ASN A 235 -3.91 17.89 0.29
C ASN A 235 -2.82 16.82 0.10
N GLU A 236 -1.79 16.88 0.93
CA GLU A 236 -0.61 16.01 0.88
C GLU A 236 -0.58 14.94 1.98
N ARG A 237 0.20 13.90 1.72
CA ARG A 237 0.65 12.90 2.69
C ARG A 237 2.18 12.92 2.78
N ASP A 238 2.71 12.75 3.98
CA ASP A 238 4.12 12.45 4.20
C ASP A 238 4.29 10.95 4.32
N CYS A 239 5.04 10.37 3.39
CA CYS A 239 5.32 8.94 3.33
C CYS A 239 6.82 8.67 3.51
N SER A 240 7.54 9.56 4.19
CA SER A 240 9.01 9.52 4.26
C SER A 240 9.55 8.39 5.12
N LEU A 241 8.77 7.83 6.06
CA LEU A 241 9.21 6.67 6.83
C LEU A 241 9.12 5.42 5.95
N GLN A 242 10.26 5.07 5.35
CA GLN A 242 10.37 3.98 4.40
C GLN A 242 11.52 3.05 4.76
N ARG A 243 11.39 1.79 4.36
CA ARG A 243 12.44 0.77 4.42
C ARG A 243 12.64 0.22 3.03
N ARG A 244 13.86 0.35 2.45
CA ARG A 244 14.13 -0.12 1.08
C ARG A 244 13.07 0.34 0.07
N HIS A 245 12.66 1.60 0.16
CA HIS A 245 11.61 2.22 -0.65
C HIS A 245 10.17 1.69 -0.44
N GLN A 246 9.93 0.89 0.60
CA GLN A 246 8.59 0.49 1.03
C GLN A 246 8.13 1.41 2.16
N LYS A 247 6.97 2.06 1.98
CA LYS A 247 6.36 2.93 2.99
C LYS A 247 5.90 2.10 4.20
N VAL A 248 6.13 2.61 5.40
CA VAL A 248 5.91 1.91 6.69
C VAL A 248 4.84 2.61 7.53
N ILE A 249 5.01 3.93 7.70
CA ILE A 249 4.05 4.82 8.37
C ILE A 249 3.87 6.06 7.48
N GLU A 250 2.63 6.43 7.26
CA GLU A 250 2.22 7.59 6.47
C GLU A 250 1.38 8.52 7.33
N GLU A 251 1.51 9.83 7.11
CA GLU A 251 0.72 10.81 7.85
C GLU A 251 0.17 11.94 6.97
N ALA A 252 -0.98 12.49 7.35
CA ALA A 252 -1.62 13.61 6.68
C ALA A 252 -2.16 14.61 7.71
N PRO A 253 -1.92 15.92 7.53
CA PRO A 253 -0.99 16.54 6.58
C PRO A 253 0.49 16.25 6.90
N SER A 254 1.41 16.62 6.02
CA SER A 254 2.85 16.49 6.29
C SER A 254 3.31 17.48 7.38
N PRO A 255 4.14 17.06 8.35
CA PRO A 255 4.71 17.96 9.35
C PRO A 255 5.73 18.95 8.75
N ALA A 256 6.25 18.68 7.55
CA ALA A 256 7.27 19.51 6.90
C ALA A 256 6.70 20.53 5.90
N VAL A 257 5.42 20.39 5.53
CA VAL A 257 4.81 21.17 4.46
C VAL A 257 4.07 22.39 5.02
N THR A 258 4.57 23.57 4.68
CA THR A 258 3.89 24.84 4.97
C THR A 258 2.66 25.03 4.07
N PRO A 259 1.70 25.91 4.43
CA PRO A 259 0.56 26.21 3.56
C PRO A 259 0.94 26.70 2.15
N GLU A 260 2.05 27.44 2.03
CA GLU A 260 2.56 27.90 0.74
C GLU A 260 3.09 26.73 -0.12
N ILE A 261 3.92 25.87 0.48
CA ILE A 261 4.44 24.67 -0.21
C ILE A 261 3.27 23.76 -0.59
N ARG A 262 2.29 23.56 0.30
CA ARG A 262 1.08 22.78 0.05
C ARG A 262 0.32 23.27 -1.17
N ASN A 263 0.09 24.59 -1.26
CA ASN A 263 -0.59 25.19 -2.40
C ASN A 263 0.21 24.96 -3.69
N ASN A 264 1.52 25.19 -3.66
CA ASN A 264 2.37 25.03 -4.85
C ASN A 264 2.45 23.57 -5.33
N MET A 265 2.58 22.62 -4.40
CA MET A 265 2.54 21.18 -4.70
C MET A 265 1.17 20.74 -5.19
N GLY A 266 0.09 21.21 -4.57
CA GLY A 266 -1.28 20.96 -5.00
C GLY A 266 -1.53 21.40 -6.43
N GLN A 267 -1.13 22.64 -6.78
CA GLN A 267 -1.25 23.14 -8.15
C GLN A 267 -0.37 22.36 -9.14
N ALA A 268 0.83 21.96 -8.74
CA ALA A 268 1.69 21.11 -9.58
C ALA A 268 1.06 19.73 -9.84
N ALA A 269 0.43 19.13 -8.83
CA ALA A 269 -0.28 17.86 -8.98
C ALA A 269 -1.50 17.97 -9.89
N ILE A 270 -2.27 19.06 -9.82
CA ILE A 270 -3.36 19.33 -10.75
C ILE A 270 -2.85 19.48 -12.19
N ARG A 271 -1.75 20.21 -12.40
CA ARG A 271 -1.13 20.31 -13.73
C ARG A 271 -0.69 18.95 -14.25
N ALA A 272 -0.07 18.13 -13.41
CA ALA A 272 0.34 16.77 -13.76
C ALA A 272 -0.85 15.90 -14.19
N ALA A 273 -1.95 15.91 -13.42
CA ALA A 273 -3.16 15.18 -13.74
C ALA A 273 -3.81 15.67 -15.05
N ASN A 274 -3.93 16.98 -15.23
CA ASN A 274 -4.52 17.56 -16.43
C ASN A 274 -3.70 17.27 -17.69
N ALA A 275 -2.36 17.17 -17.57
CA ALA A 275 -1.47 16.87 -18.68
C ALA A 275 -1.79 15.53 -19.37
N VAL A 276 -2.36 14.56 -18.64
CA VAL A 276 -2.75 13.24 -19.15
C VAL A 276 -4.25 13.05 -19.24
N ASN A 277 -5.05 14.13 -19.12
CA ASN A 277 -6.51 14.07 -19.03
C ASN A 277 -6.96 13.02 -17.99
N TYR A 278 -6.36 13.08 -16.80
CA TYR A 278 -6.56 12.07 -15.76
C TYR A 278 -8.04 11.99 -15.34
N GLU A 279 -8.49 10.79 -14.98
CA GLU A 279 -9.85 10.51 -14.50
C GLU A 279 -9.77 9.62 -13.26
N GLY A 280 -10.64 9.86 -12.28
CA GLY A 280 -10.73 9.10 -11.05
C GLY A 280 -9.72 9.55 -10.00
N ALA A 281 -9.37 8.67 -9.08
CA ALA A 281 -8.40 8.93 -8.02
C ALA A 281 -6.98 8.57 -8.49
N GLY A 282 -6.01 9.42 -8.13
CA GLY A 282 -4.59 9.18 -8.40
C GLY A 282 -3.73 9.94 -7.41
N THR A 283 -2.43 9.67 -7.44
CA THR A 283 -1.48 10.36 -6.57
C THR A 283 -0.28 10.83 -7.36
N VAL A 284 0.11 12.08 -7.14
CA VAL A 284 1.35 12.64 -7.69
C VAL A 284 2.39 12.69 -6.58
N GLU A 285 3.47 11.95 -6.72
CA GLU A 285 4.53 11.83 -5.72
C GLU A 285 5.66 12.83 -6.00
N PHE A 286 6.20 13.42 -4.93
CA PHE A 286 7.29 14.39 -4.99
C PHE A 286 8.38 14.04 -3.96
N LEU A 287 9.62 14.39 -4.31
CA LEU A 287 10.70 14.52 -3.35
C LEU A 287 10.77 15.98 -2.88
N LEU A 288 10.60 16.20 -1.57
CA LEU A 288 10.70 17.50 -0.92
C LEU A 288 12.06 17.62 -0.20
N THR A 289 12.82 18.66 -0.52
CA THR A 289 14.12 18.93 0.11
C THR A 289 13.96 19.70 1.42
N SER A 290 15.00 19.70 2.25
CA SER A 290 15.06 20.51 3.47
C SER A 290 14.96 22.02 3.25
N LYS A 291 15.12 22.50 2.01
CA LYS A 291 14.97 23.91 1.62
C LYS A 291 13.55 24.26 1.17
N GLY A 292 12.64 23.30 1.13
CA GLY A 292 11.27 23.49 0.63
C GLY A 292 11.14 23.41 -0.91
N GLU A 293 12.20 22.99 -1.61
CA GLU A 293 12.13 22.68 -3.05
C GLU A 293 11.48 21.31 -3.22
N PHE A 294 10.55 21.15 -4.15
CA PHE A 294 9.92 19.86 -4.44
C PHE A 294 10.07 19.49 -5.90
N PHE A 295 10.18 18.18 -6.17
CA PHE A 295 10.41 17.65 -7.50
C PHE A 295 9.58 16.40 -7.73
N PHE A 296 8.87 16.34 -8.85
CA PHE A 296 8.07 15.21 -9.29
C PHE A 296 8.93 13.95 -9.34
N LEU A 297 8.40 12.88 -8.73
CA LEU A 297 9.01 11.57 -8.71
C LEU A 297 8.27 10.63 -9.66
N GLU A 298 6.97 10.44 -9.43
CA GLU A 298 6.10 9.61 -10.25
C GLU A 298 4.62 9.97 -10.03
N MET A 299 3.73 9.38 -10.83
CA MET A 299 2.30 9.42 -10.59
C MET A 299 1.76 8.01 -10.51
N ASN A 300 1.17 7.67 -9.38
CA ASN A 300 0.48 6.40 -9.19
C ASN A 300 -0.93 6.53 -9.78
N THR A 301 -1.20 5.77 -10.84
CA THR A 301 -2.42 5.89 -11.66
C THR A 301 -3.58 5.07 -11.09
N ARG A 302 -3.74 5.13 -9.77
CA ARG A 302 -4.63 4.29 -8.97
C ARG A 302 -4.82 4.84 -7.56
N LEU A 303 -5.69 4.21 -6.80
CA LEU A 303 -5.74 4.37 -5.35
C LEU A 303 -4.43 3.85 -4.71
N GLN A 304 -4.08 4.37 -3.53
CA GLN A 304 -2.94 3.93 -2.74
C GLN A 304 -3.37 3.33 -1.40
N VAL A 305 -2.45 2.62 -0.76
CA VAL A 305 -2.68 1.93 0.52
C VAL A 305 -3.08 2.96 1.59
N GLU A 306 -2.33 4.05 1.63
CA GLU A 306 -2.39 5.20 2.54
C GLU A 306 -3.50 6.23 2.24
N HIS A 307 -4.42 5.93 1.32
CA HIS A 307 -5.57 6.79 1.08
C HIS A 307 -6.41 7.12 2.34
N PRO A 308 -6.55 6.25 3.36
CA PRO A 308 -7.39 6.54 4.53
C PRO A 308 -6.95 7.76 5.33
N VAL A 309 -5.65 8.09 5.39
CA VAL A 309 -5.22 9.30 6.12
C VAL A 309 -5.74 10.57 5.47
N THR A 310 -5.88 10.59 4.14
CA THR A 310 -6.52 11.68 3.41
C THR A 310 -8.03 11.71 3.65
N GLU A 311 -8.69 10.56 3.64
CA GLU A 311 -10.14 10.47 3.92
C GLU A 311 -10.47 11.04 5.31
N LEU A 312 -9.66 10.71 6.33
CA LEU A 312 -9.92 11.14 7.71
C LEU A 312 -9.69 12.64 7.95
N ILE A 313 -8.78 13.29 7.22
CA ILE A 313 -8.57 14.74 7.37
C ILE A 313 -9.50 15.59 6.50
N THR A 314 -10.05 15.02 5.41
CA THR A 314 -10.92 15.75 4.47
C THR A 314 -12.40 15.42 4.64
N GLY A 315 -12.72 14.24 5.18
CA GLY A 315 -14.09 13.70 5.21
C GLY A 315 -14.59 13.17 3.87
N ILE A 316 -13.71 13.05 2.86
CA ILE A 316 -14.06 12.57 1.52
C ILE A 316 -13.71 11.10 1.41
N ASP A 317 -14.70 10.25 1.15
CA ASP A 317 -14.49 8.84 0.84
C ASP A 317 -14.04 8.68 -0.63
N LEU A 318 -12.80 8.23 -0.82
CA LEU A 318 -12.16 8.16 -2.13
C LEU A 318 -12.72 7.02 -2.99
N VAL A 319 -13.07 5.88 -2.40
CA VAL A 319 -13.62 4.74 -3.16
C VAL A 319 -15.05 5.05 -3.62
N GLN A 320 -15.86 5.70 -2.77
CA GLN A 320 -17.18 6.19 -3.16
C GLN A 320 -17.05 7.19 -4.31
N LYS A 321 -16.09 8.13 -4.24
CA LYS A 321 -15.83 9.07 -5.33
C LYS A 321 -15.37 8.39 -6.61
N GLN A 322 -14.57 7.32 -6.53
CA GLN A 322 -14.21 6.53 -7.72
C GLN A 322 -15.44 5.90 -8.39
N PHE A 323 -16.41 5.41 -7.62
CA PHE A 323 -17.67 4.91 -8.20
C PHE A 323 -18.50 6.02 -8.84
N GLU A 324 -18.62 7.17 -8.18
CA GLU A 324 -19.33 8.33 -8.72
C GLU A 324 -18.72 8.80 -10.05
N VAL A 325 -17.39 8.99 -10.10
CA VAL A 325 -16.67 9.40 -11.30
C VAL A 325 -16.85 8.37 -12.41
N ALA A 326 -16.66 7.07 -12.12
CA ALA A 326 -16.83 6.01 -13.12
C ALA A 326 -18.27 5.94 -13.65
N ALA A 327 -19.25 6.30 -12.83
CA ALA A 327 -20.65 6.40 -13.23
C ALA A 327 -20.96 7.68 -14.05
N GLY A 328 -19.96 8.56 -14.27
CA GLY A 328 -20.12 9.83 -14.98
C GLY A 328 -20.76 10.93 -14.12
N ILE A 329 -20.70 10.85 -12.80
CA ILE A 329 -21.21 11.91 -11.91
C ILE A 329 -20.10 12.98 -11.74
N PRO A 330 -20.39 14.28 -11.98
CA PRO A 330 -19.43 15.35 -11.72
C PRO A 330 -19.07 15.42 -10.23
N LEU A 331 -17.84 15.84 -9.89
CA LEU A 331 -17.37 15.85 -8.50
C LEU A 331 -18.25 16.70 -7.56
N ASN A 332 -18.81 17.80 -8.07
CA ASN A 332 -19.60 18.80 -7.33
C ASN A 332 -18.90 19.32 -6.06
N ILE A 333 -17.57 19.28 -6.03
CA ILE A 333 -16.70 19.76 -4.96
C ILE A 333 -15.65 20.63 -5.62
N SER A 334 -15.47 21.85 -5.13
CA SER A 334 -14.43 22.78 -5.59
C SER A 334 -13.20 22.70 -4.69
N GLN A 335 -12.05 23.21 -5.17
CA GLN A 335 -10.83 23.25 -4.36
C GLN A 335 -10.99 24.05 -3.06
N ASN A 336 -11.87 25.05 -3.04
CA ASN A 336 -12.14 25.88 -1.86
C ASN A 336 -12.95 25.16 -0.77
N ASP A 337 -13.61 24.06 -1.12
CA ASP A 337 -14.36 23.23 -0.17
C ASP A 337 -13.46 22.25 0.59
N ILE A 338 -12.19 22.12 0.16
CA ILE A 338 -11.24 21.16 0.72
C ILE A 338 -10.48 21.80 1.89
N GLY A 339 -10.88 21.40 3.10
CA GLY A 339 -10.18 21.76 4.34
C GLY A 339 -9.21 20.68 4.82
N ILE A 340 -8.56 20.96 5.95
CA ILE A 340 -7.80 19.98 6.75
C ILE A 340 -8.40 20.00 8.15
N THR A 341 -8.93 18.87 8.59
CA THR A 341 -9.43 18.69 9.95
C THR A 341 -8.52 17.71 10.69
N GLY A 342 -7.79 18.20 11.69
CA GLY A 342 -6.93 17.38 12.53
C GLY A 342 -5.71 16.80 11.79
N HIS A 343 -5.26 15.64 12.24
CA HIS A 343 -4.07 14.93 11.79
C HIS A 343 -4.34 13.44 11.81
N SER A 344 -3.95 12.74 10.76
CA SER A 344 -4.12 11.30 10.62
C SER A 344 -2.79 10.60 10.40
N ILE A 345 -2.61 9.42 10.98
CA ILE A 345 -1.41 8.58 10.82
C ILE A 345 -1.86 7.15 10.56
N GLU A 346 -1.31 6.51 9.53
CA GLU A 346 -1.50 5.10 9.19
C GLU A 346 -0.21 4.32 9.48
N ALA A 347 -0.36 3.14 10.09
CA ALA A 347 0.71 2.19 10.27
C ALA A 347 0.34 0.85 9.60
N ARG A 348 1.23 0.35 8.75
CA ARG A 348 1.04 -0.93 8.05
C ARG A 348 1.47 -2.10 8.92
N ILE A 349 0.51 -2.92 9.32
CA ILE A 349 0.75 -4.11 10.13
C ILE A 349 1.14 -5.27 9.22
N TYR A 350 2.37 -5.75 9.37
CA TYR A 350 2.90 -6.89 8.63
C TYR A 350 3.15 -8.08 9.54
N ALA A 351 2.95 -9.28 9.00
CA ALA A 351 3.46 -10.52 9.55
C ALA A 351 4.94 -10.67 9.17
N GLU A 352 5.82 -10.02 9.91
CA GLU A 352 7.26 -10.02 9.66
C GLU A 352 8.07 -10.00 10.96
N ASP A 353 9.24 -10.64 10.94
CA ASP A 353 10.19 -10.68 12.05
C ASP A 353 11.27 -9.62 11.86
N VAL A 354 11.08 -8.46 12.51
CA VAL A 354 11.97 -7.30 12.43
C VAL A 354 13.40 -7.64 12.87
N SER A 355 13.55 -8.46 13.92
CA SER A 355 14.85 -8.89 14.45
C SER A 355 15.68 -9.70 13.45
N LYS A 356 15.02 -10.33 12.47
CA LYS A 356 15.64 -11.09 11.39
C LYS A 356 15.66 -10.32 10.06
N GLY A 357 15.61 -8.99 10.11
CA GLY A 357 15.59 -8.16 8.92
C GLY A 357 14.24 -8.19 8.19
N PHE A 358 13.15 -8.28 8.95
CA PHE A 358 11.76 -8.27 8.49
C PHE A 358 11.44 -9.44 7.54
N LEU A 359 11.87 -10.65 7.88
CA LEU A 359 11.49 -11.84 7.13
C LEU A 359 9.99 -12.12 7.34
N PRO A 360 9.22 -12.46 6.29
CA PRO A 360 7.81 -12.82 6.44
C PRO A 360 7.62 -13.95 7.45
N ALA A 361 6.65 -13.78 8.34
CA ALA A 361 6.28 -14.74 9.37
C ALA A 361 4.95 -15.41 8.98
N ILE A 362 5.04 -16.67 8.53
CA ILE A 362 3.87 -17.46 8.16
C ILE A 362 3.24 -18.15 9.37
N GLY A 363 1.95 -18.49 9.26
CA GLY A 363 1.24 -19.27 10.27
C GLY A 363 -0.18 -18.79 10.50
N LYS A 364 -0.86 -19.45 11.43
CA LYS A 364 -2.25 -19.17 11.76
C LYS A 364 -2.37 -18.04 12.77
N LEU A 365 -3.24 -17.06 12.46
CA LEU A 365 -3.65 -16.01 13.39
C LEU A 365 -4.51 -16.63 14.48
N SER A 366 -3.89 -16.94 15.61
CA SER A 366 -4.53 -17.60 16.75
C SER A 366 -5.43 -16.67 17.55
N MET A 367 -5.11 -15.37 17.55
CA MET A 367 -5.95 -14.34 18.16
C MET A 367 -5.85 -13.05 17.35
N TRP A 368 -7.00 -12.41 17.14
CA TRP A 368 -7.09 -11.13 16.45
C TRP A 368 -8.11 -10.22 17.15
N ARG A 369 -7.62 -9.27 17.96
CA ARG A 369 -8.45 -8.29 18.68
C ARG A 369 -8.01 -6.88 18.29
N PRO A 370 -8.61 -6.29 17.25
CA PRO A 370 -8.26 -4.93 16.82
C PRO A 370 -8.67 -3.90 17.90
N PRO A 371 -7.93 -2.80 18.03
CA PRO A 371 -8.33 -1.68 18.89
C PRO A 371 -9.65 -1.07 18.41
N SER A 372 -10.48 -0.61 19.35
CA SER A 372 -11.84 -0.09 19.07
C SER A 372 -12.09 1.30 19.67
N THR A 373 -11.03 2.03 20.00
CA THR A 373 -11.13 3.35 20.64
C THR A 373 -11.52 4.45 19.65
N PRO A 374 -12.18 5.55 20.10
CA PRO A 374 -12.58 6.64 19.21
C PRO A 374 -11.40 7.27 18.46
N GLY A 375 -11.59 7.48 17.16
CA GLY A 375 -10.56 8.00 16.26
C GLY A 375 -9.58 6.95 15.76
N VAL A 376 -9.87 5.65 15.94
CA VAL A 376 -9.12 4.53 15.36
C VAL A 376 -9.96 3.85 14.28
N ARG A 377 -9.35 3.60 13.12
CA ARG A 377 -9.87 2.84 12.00
C ARG A 377 -8.95 1.66 11.72
N MET A 378 -9.53 0.52 11.40
CA MET A 378 -8.80 -0.69 11.03
C MET A 378 -9.31 -1.20 9.69
N ASP A 379 -8.46 -1.17 8.68
CA ASP A 379 -8.72 -1.75 7.37
C ASP A 379 -7.92 -3.05 7.28
N SER A 380 -8.58 -4.21 7.29
CA SER A 380 -7.92 -5.51 7.36
C SER A 380 -8.38 -6.45 6.25
N GLY A 381 -7.43 -7.25 5.76
CA GLY A 381 -7.68 -8.40 4.87
C GLY A 381 -7.73 -9.74 5.60
N PHE A 382 -7.57 -9.74 6.92
CA PHE A 382 -7.43 -10.94 7.76
C PHE A 382 -8.38 -10.87 8.96
N ARG A 383 -8.64 -12.03 9.55
CA ARG A 383 -9.38 -12.19 10.81
C ARG A 383 -8.78 -13.31 11.68
N GLU A 384 -9.30 -13.44 12.89
CA GLU A 384 -8.98 -14.56 13.78
C GLU A 384 -9.21 -15.89 13.06
N GLY A 385 -8.21 -16.77 13.08
CA GLY A 385 -8.25 -18.09 12.47
C GLY A 385 -7.68 -18.17 11.05
N ASP A 386 -7.48 -17.04 10.36
CA ASP A 386 -6.89 -17.04 9.01
C ASP A 386 -5.41 -17.45 9.04
N GLU A 387 -4.91 -17.91 7.90
CA GLU A 387 -3.53 -18.36 7.73
C GLU A 387 -2.74 -17.38 6.86
N VAL A 388 -1.59 -16.95 7.37
CA VAL A 388 -0.60 -16.15 6.64
C VAL A 388 0.28 -17.11 5.85
N THR A 389 0.24 -17.03 4.52
CA THR A 389 0.99 -17.91 3.62
C THR A 389 2.13 -17.17 2.92
N ILE A 390 2.96 -17.91 2.18
CA ILE A 390 4.03 -17.34 1.33
C ILE A 390 3.51 -16.84 -0.03
N ASP A 391 2.24 -17.09 -0.35
CA ASP A 391 1.71 -16.89 -1.70
C ASP A 391 1.52 -15.40 -2.03
N PHE A 392 1.42 -14.55 -1.01
CA PHE A 392 1.09 -13.13 -1.12
C PHE A 392 1.94 -12.25 -0.20
N ASP A 393 1.75 -10.93 -0.34
CA ASP A 393 2.31 -9.93 0.56
C ASP A 393 1.85 -10.16 2.02
N PRO A 394 2.75 -10.02 3.02
CA PRO A 394 2.45 -10.32 4.42
C PRO A 394 1.71 -9.19 5.18
N MET A 395 1.19 -8.16 4.50
CA MET A 395 0.41 -7.11 5.15
C MET A 395 -0.93 -7.67 5.65
N LEU A 396 -1.13 -7.60 6.96
CA LEU A 396 -2.31 -8.11 7.65
C LEU A 396 -3.44 -7.06 7.67
N ALA A 397 -3.07 -5.82 7.99
CA ALA A 397 -4.00 -4.71 8.13
C ALA A 397 -3.30 -3.37 8.10
N LYS A 398 -4.10 -2.31 8.03
CA LYS A 398 -3.71 -0.92 8.22
C LYS A 398 -4.41 -0.41 9.46
N LEU A 399 -3.62 0.09 10.41
CA LEU A 399 -4.14 0.74 11.60
C LEU A 399 -4.02 2.24 11.39
N ILE A 400 -5.15 2.93 11.32
CA ILE A 400 -5.21 4.36 11.05
C ILE A 400 -5.78 5.08 12.25
N VAL A 401 -5.14 6.17 12.67
CA VAL A 401 -5.64 7.02 13.75
C VAL A 401 -5.82 8.43 13.25
N HIS A 402 -6.85 9.11 13.75
CA HIS A 402 -7.10 10.53 13.50
C HIS A 402 -7.28 11.27 14.82
N ALA A 403 -6.70 12.46 14.96
CA ALA A 403 -6.82 13.30 16.14
C ALA A 403 -6.79 14.81 15.81
N PRO A 404 -7.20 15.70 16.74
CA PRO A 404 -7.17 17.15 16.47
C PRO A 404 -5.76 17.75 16.23
N THR A 405 -4.70 17.09 16.69
CA THR A 405 -3.30 17.52 16.52
C THR A 405 -2.40 16.31 16.26
N ARG A 406 -1.25 16.53 15.63
CA ARG A 406 -0.25 15.50 15.39
C ARG A 406 0.19 14.78 16.67
N ASP A 407 0.48 15.54 17.74
CA ASP A 407 0.87 14.95 19.04
C ASP A 407 -0.24 14.07 19.64
N ALA A 408 -1.50 14.47 19.46
CA ALA A 408 -2.62 13.64 19.89
C ALA A 408 -2.77 12.38 19.01
N ALA A 409 -2.49 12.48 17.71
CA ALA A 409 -2.49 11.34 16.80
C ALA A 409 -1.37 10.35 17.15
N LEU A 410 -0.16 10.83 17.46
CA LEU A 410 0.97 9.99 17.92
C LEU A 410 0.64 9.23 19.21
N ARG A 411 0.07 9.92 20.21
CA ARG A 411 -0.39 9.25 21.45
C ARG A 411 -1.48 8.21 21.17
N ARG A 412 -2.42 8.54 20.27
CA ARG A 412 -3.48 7.61 19.87
C ARG A 412 -2.92 6.40 19.12
N LEU A 413 -1.93 6.59 18.26
CA LEU A 413 -1.25 5.52 17.54
C LEU A 413 -0.56 4.55 18.50
N ASP A 414 0.23 5.05 19.45
CA ASP A 414 0.87 4.18 20.45
C ASP A 414 -0.16 3.40 21.27
N ASN A 415 -1.21 4.06 21.75
CA ASN A 415 -2.27 3.40 22.52
C ASN A 415 -2.94 2.30 21.68
N ALA A 416 -3.34 2.61 20.44
CA ALA A 416 -4.01 1.67 19.55
C ALA A 416 -3.12 0.45 19.21
N LEU A 417 -1.83 0.68 18.92
CA LEU A 417 -0.87 -0.40 18.70
C LEU A 417 -0.61 -1.22 19.98
N SER A 418 -0.64 -0.60 21.15
CA SER A 418 -0.47 -1.30 22.44
C SER A 418 -1.65 -2.19 22.82
N GLU A 419 -2.86 -1.79 22.40
CA GLU A 419 -4.10 -2.54 22.64
C GLU A 419 -4.34 -3.63 21.58
N PHE A 420 -3.62 -3.57 20.45
CA PHE A 420 -3.83 -4.51 19.37
C PHE A 420 -3.25 -5.89 19.71
N VAL A 421 -4.13 -6.87 19.91
CA VAL A 421 -3.71 -8.26 20.17
C VAL A 421 -3.74 -9.04 18.86
N VAL A 422 -2.55 -9.37 18.36
CA VAL A 422 -2.33 -10.23 17.20
C VAL A 422 -1.36 -11.34 17.59
N LEU A 423 -1.86 -12.57 17.72
CA LEU A 423 -1.07 -13.73 18.18
C LEU A 423 -1.08 -14.85 17.15
N GLY A 424 -0.04 -15.69 17.19
CA GLY A 424 0.13 -16.86 16.32
C GLY A 424 1.17 -16.67 15.22
N VAL A 425 1.46 -15.43 14.84
CA VAL A 425 2.58 -15.06 13.96
C VAL A 425 3.34 -13.88 14.55
N THR A 426 4.64 -13.77 14.25
CA THR A 426 5.42 -12.57 14.58
C THR A 426 4.93 -11.41 13.72
N THR A 427 4.83 -10.22 14.32
CA THR A 427 4.41 -9.00 13.60
C THR A 427 5.35 -7.84 13.87
N ASN A 428 5.24 -6.80 13.04
CA ASN A 428 6.00 -5.57 13.20
C ASN A 428 5.37 -4.56 14.19
N VAL A 429 4.30 -4.92 14.92
CA VAL A 429 3.58 -4.00 15.83
C VAL A 429 4.53 -3.34 16.84
N GLY A 430 5.42 -4.13 17.46
CA GLY A 430 6.40 -3.61 18.41
C GLY A 430 7.33 -2.56 17.81
N PHE A 431 7.86 -2.84 16.62
CA PHE A 431 8.70 -1.91 15.86
C PHE A 431 7.96 -0.60 15.53
N LEU A 432 6.71 -0.70 15.06
CA LEU A 432 5.87 0.48 14.76
C LEU A 432 5.67 1.36 16.00
N ARG A 433 5.50 0.76 17.18
CA ARG A 433 5.41 1.49 18.45
C ARG A 433 6.71 2.20 18.79
N GLN A 434 7.86 1.53 18.66
CA GLN A 434 9.15 2.15 19.00
C GLN A 434 9.52 3.27 18.01
N VAL A 435 9.35 3.05 16.71
CA VAL A 435 9.68 4.07 15.71
C VAL A 435 8.78 5.29 15.84
N SER A 436 7.48 5.12 16.14
CA SER A 436 6.57 6.26 16.34
C SER A 436 6.90 7.11 17.59
N LYS A 437 7.61 6.52 18.56
CA LYS A 437 8.11 7.20 19.78
C LYS A 437 9.49 7.82 19.62
N SER A 438 10.21 7.47 18.55
CA SER A 438 11.56 8.00 18.32
C SER A 438 11.51 9.52 18.21
N GLU A 439 12.53 10.19 18.74
CA GLU A 439 12.61 11.66 18.72
C GLU A 439 12.58 12.22 17.28
N VAL A 440 13.19 11.49 16.34
CA VAL A 440 13.20 11.86 14.92
C VAL A 440 11.80 11.81 14.32
N PHE A 441 11.03 10.74 14.57
CA PHE A 441 9.66 10.63 14.08
C PHE A 441 8.73 11.61 14.79
N SER A 442 8.78 11.69 16.12
CA SER A 442 7.89 12.54 16.92
C SER A 442 8.09 14.02 16.62
N ASN A 443 9.29 14.46 16.28
CA ASN A 443 9.56 15.85 15.85
C ASN A 443 9.35 16.06 14.35
N GLY A 444 8.90 15.04 13.61
CA GLY A 444 8.61 15.11 12.19
C GLY A 444 9.87 15.36 11.37
N LEU A 445 11.03 14.82 11.75
CA LEU A 445 12.35 15.03 11.13
C LEU A 445 12.77 13.90 10.16
N VAL A 446 11.89 12.93 9.92
CA VAL A 446 12.18 11.74 9.09
C VAL A 446 12.42 12.11 7.63
N THR A 447 13.41 11.44 7.05
CA THR A 447 13.76 11.45 5.62
C THR A 447 13.67 10.03 5.07
N THR A 448 13.65 9.89 3.74
CA THR A 448 13.47 8.60 3.05
C THR A 448 14.54 7.55 3.37
N ASP A 449 15.71 8.00 3.82
CA ASP A 449 16.88 7.19 4.17
C ASP A 449 17.02 6.94 5.68
N TYR A 450 16.04 7.35 6.50
CA TYR A 450 16.14 7.27 7.96
C TYR A 450 16.32 5.82 8.46
N LEU A 451 15.42 4.89 8.07
CA LEU A 451 15.50 3.50 8.53
C LEU A 451 16.70 2.74 7.95
N ASP A 452 17.24 3.20 6.82
CA ASP A 452 18.41 2.58 6.19
C ASP A 452 19.73 2.99 6.88
N ASN A 453 19.71 4.06 7.69
CA ASN A 453 20.89 4.65 8.35
C ASN A 453 20.95 4.43 9.87
N ILE A 454 20.01 3.69 10.44
CA ILE A 454 19.92 3.43 11.89
C ILE A 454 19.96 1.93 12.20
N SER A 455 20.35 1.58 13.42
CA SER A 455 20.30 0.19 13.86
C SER A 455 18.87 -0.21 14.19
N LEU A 456 18.41 -1.34 13.65
CA LEU A 456 17.10 -1.89 14.02
C LEU A 456 17.04 -2.34 15.49
N GLU A 457 18.20 -2.57 16.11
CA GLU A 457 18.30 -2.90 17.54
C GLU A 457 17.75 -1.79 18.44
N ASP A 458 17.78 -0.55 17.96
CA ASP A 458 17.23 0.62 18.66
C ASP A 458 15.69 0.55 18.81
N PHE A 459 15.04 -0.35 18.07
CA PHE A 459 13.59 -0.57 18.10
C PHE A 459 13.18 -1.94 18.65
N ASN A 460 14.10 -2.71 19.21
CA ASN A 460 13.77 -3.97 19.84
C ASN A 460 12.84 -3.74 21.03
N GLU A 461 11.83 -4.61 21.17
CA GLU A 461 11.04 -4.62 22.39
C GLU A 461 11.91 -5.03 23.59
N PRO A 462 11.67 -4.46 24.77
CA PRO A 462 12.36 -4.89 25.97
C PRO A 462 12.06 -6.37 26.24
N GLU A 463 13.09 -7.16 26.54
CA GLU A 463 12.91 -8.56 26.90
C GLU A 463 11.98 -8.67 28.11
N ILE A 464 10.91 -9.45 27.96
CA ILE A 464 10.01 -9.76 29.06
C ILE A 464 10.77 -10.64 30.04
N SER A 465 10.85 -10.22 31.31
CA SER A 465 11.57 -11.00 32.32
C SER A 465 11.01 -12.42 32.40
N GLU A 466 11.91 -13.40 32.56
CA GLU A 466 11.55 -14.82 32.67
C GLU A 466 10.52 -15.06 33.78
N SER A 467 10.60 -14.31 34.88
CA SER A 467 9.64 -14.37 35.99
C SER A 467 8.21 -14.00 35.60
N ILE A 468 8.03 -13.03 34.68
CA ILE A 468 6.72 -12.65 34.15
C ILE A 468 6.20 -13.75 33.23
N LEU A 469 7.04 -14.29 32.35
CA LEU A 469 6.66 -15.39 31.46
C LEU A 469 6.23 -16.63 32.26
N ILE A 470 6.99 -17.00 33.29
CA ILE A 470 6.64 -18.10 34.22
C ILE A 470 5.32 -17.81 34.92
N SER A 471 5.10 -16.58 35.39
CA SER A 471 3.87 -16.20 36.07
C SER A 471 2.65 -16.28 35.14
N ILE A 472 2.78 -15.83 33.89
CA ILE A 472 1.75 -15.92 32.87
C ILE A 472 1.46 -17.39 32.54
N ALA A 473 2.50 -18.21 32.32
CA ALA A 473 2.35 -19.63 32.01
C ALA A 473 1.67 -20.39 33.17
N ALA A 474 2.07 -20.13 34.42
CA ALA A 474 1.45 -20.74 35.59
C ALA A 474 -0.02 -20.31 35.78
N ALA A 475 -0.33 -19.04 35.53
CA ALA A 475 -1.71 -18.54 35.55
C ALA A 475 -2.56 -19.18 34.44
N ALA A 476 -2.03 -19.26 33.22
CA ALA A 476 -2.70 -19.90 32.08
C ALA A 476 -3.00 -21.37 32.34
N SER A 477 -2.02 -22.12 32.87
CA SER A 477 -2.21 -23.53 33.23
C SER A 477 -3.22 -23.72 34.36
N ARG A 478 -3.19 -22.86 35.39
CA ARG A 478 -4.20 -22.88 36.47
C ARG A 478 -5.61 -22.58 35.96
N LEU A 479 -5.73 -21.69 34.98
CA LEU A 479 -7.00 -21.37 34.31
C LEU A 479 -7.41 -22.43 33.28
N GLY A 480 -6.58 -23.46 33.07
CA GLY A 480 -6.84 -24.55 32.13
C GLY A 480 -6.76 -24.13 30.66
N LEU A 481 -6.08 -23.02 30.35
CA LEU A 481 -5.92 -22.53 28.97
C LEU A 481 -4.96 -23.41 28.14
N ASP A 482 -4.14 -24.23 28.80
CA ASP A 482 -3.27 -25.26 28.22
C ASP A 482 -3.99 -26.60 28.01
N ARG A 483 -5.17 -26.77 28.61
CA ARG A 483 -5.99 -27.96 28.42
C ARG A 483 -6.71 -27.81 27.09
N ASN A 484 -6.15 -28.41 26.04
CA ASN A 484 -6.87 -28.61 24.79
C ASN A 484 -8.29 -29.07 25.11
N ILE A 485 -9.28 -28.32 24.62
CA ILE A 485 -10.64 -28.84 24.50
C ILE A 485 -10.50 -29.99 23.51
N ILE A 486 -10.32 -31.20 24.02
CA ILE A 486 -10.53 -32.42 23.26
C ILE A 486 -11.99 -32.35 22.85
N SER A 487 -12.26 -31.83 21.65
CA SER A 487 -13.53 -32.04 20.98
C SER A 487 -13.66 -33.55 20.85
N GLY A 488 -14.55 -34.10 21.68
CA GLY A 488 -14.72 -35.54 21.84
C GLY A 488 -15.04 -36.20 20.51
N ASN A 489 -14.07 -36.95 19.99
CA ASN A 489 -14.29 -38.12 19.15
C ASN A 489 -13.09 -39.09 19.15
N SER A 490 -12.20 -39.01 20.14
CA SER A 490 -11.36 -40.14 20.49
C SER A 490 -12.11 -40.99 21.51
N GLU A 491 -12.51 -42.20 21.11
CA GLU A 491 -12.85 -43.25 22.06
C GLU A 491 -11.62 -43.53 22.92
N VAL A 492 -11.51 -42.84 24.05
CA VAL A 492 -10.53 -43.19 25.08
C VAL A 492 -11.07 -44.42 25.76
N VAL A 493 -10.57 -45.59 25.34
CA VAL A 493 -10.79 -46.85 26.03
C VAL A 493 -9.94 -46.82 27.30
N ASP A 494 -10.58 -46.89 28.45
CA ASP A 494 -9.90 -47.07 29.74
C ASP A 494 -9.20 -48.44 29.75
N GLU A 495 -7.86 -48.45 29.74
CA GLU A 495 -7.04 -49.67 29.71
C GLU A 495 -7.27 -50.60 30.92
N TYR A 496 -7.92 -50.12 32.00
CA TYR A 496 -8.22 -50.94 33.17
C TYR A 496 -9.61 -51.58 33.16
N SER A 497 -10.61 -50.98 32.50
CA SER A 497 -12.00 -51.47 32.52
C SER A 497 -12.52 -51.95 31.15
N GLY A 498 -11.87 -51.57 30.05
CA GLY A 498 -12.22 -52.03 28.69
C GLY A 498 -13.55 -51.50 28.15
N HIS A 499 -14.15 -50.48 28.75
CA HIS A 499 -15.41 -49.86 28.27
C HIS A 499 -15.18 -48.50 27.61
N SER A 500 -15.85 -48.25 26.48
CA SER A 500 -15.92 -46.94 25.84
C SER A 500 -17.00 -46.09 26.51
N GLY A 501 -16.59 -45.13 27.34
CA GLY A 501 -17.48 -44.13 27.93
C GLY A 501 -17.35 -43.97 29.45
N ASP A 502 -17.92 -42.86 29.95
CA ASP A 502 -17.87 -42.41 31.35
C ASP A 502 -18.29 -43.52 32.35
N PRO A 503 -17.38 -43.98 33.23
CA PRO A 503 -17.64 -45.09 34.15
C PRO A 503 -18.72 -44.77 35.21
N PHE A 504 -19.13 -43.50 35.36
CA PHE A 504 -20.18 -43.12 36.30
C PHE A 504 -21.60 -43.24 35.72
N LYS A 505 -21.76 -43.47 34.42
CA LYS A 505 -23.08 -43.64 33.79
C LYS A 505 -23.72 -45.01 34.01
N THR A 506 -22.96 -46.02 34.44
CA THR A 506 -23.45 -47.38 34.70
C THR A 506 -23.78 -47.66 36.16
N LEU A 507 -23.65 -46.65 37.05
CA LEU A 507 -24.06 -46.77 38.45
C LEU A 507 -25.58 -46.62 38.61
N THR A 508 -26.34 -47.54 38.04
CA THR A 508 -27.72 -47.83 38.46
C THR A 508 -27.69 -48.93 39.51
N ARG A 509 -27.22 -48.58 40.71
CA ARG A 509 -27.48 -49.39 41.91
C ARG A 509 -28.26 -48.55 42.91
N THR A 510 -29.57 -48.75 42.93
CA THR A 510 -30.38 -48.58 44.13
C THR A 510 -29.85 -49.56 45.18
N TYR A 511 -29.34 -49.04 46.29
CA TYR A 511 -29.12 -49.81 47.51
C TYR A 511 -30.38 -49.70 48.40
N PRO A 512 -30.69 -50.73 49.21
CA PRO A 512 -31.96 -50.91 49.90
C PRO A 512 -32.22 -49.91 51.03
#